data_AF-A0A843K5V6-F1
#
_entry.id   AF-A0A843K5V6-F1
#
_cell.length_a   1.000
_cell.length_b   1.000
_cell.length_c   1.000
_cell.angle_alpha   90.00
_cell.angle_beta   90.00
_cell.angle_gamma   90.00
#
_symmetry.space_group_name_H-M   'P 1'
#
loop_
_entity.id
_entity.type
_entity.pdbx_description
1 polymer ?
#
loop_
_entity_poly.entity_id
_entity_poly.type
_entity_poly.pdbx_seq_one_letter_code
_entity_poly.pdbx_strand_id
1 'polypeptide(L)'
;MLSWRFIFIVDIPVGLLAIILGFLCIPLLKPTSPSAKLDIPGILLLFITLASLIFGLNTITGPNASHGIIALVLAVIFCFLFLVRQKRSAEPLMDLSLFKNRAYSFQNADILILQLGLAGVNSSCPFIWRL
;
A
#
# COMPACT_ATOMS: atom_id res chain seq x y z
N MET A 1 -9.92 1.85 -32.79
CA MET A 1 -9.78 3.03 -31.90
C MET A 1 -10.70 2.87 -30.68
N LEU A 2 -10.42 1.89 -29.81
CA LEU A 2 -10.82 1.97 -28.40
C LEU A 2 -9.55 2.40 -27.66
N SER A 3 -9.46 3.70 -27.36
CA SER A 3 -8.30 4.22 -26.62
C SER A 3 -8.39 3.77 -25.15
N TRP A 4 -7.24 3.49 -24.53
CA TRP A 4 -7.04 3.20 -23.10
C TRP A 4 -7.89 4.07 -22.15
N ARG A 5 -8.23 5.29 -22.58
CA ARG A 5 -9.17 6.22 -21.92
C ARG A 5 -10.51 5.58 -21.51
N PHE A 6 -11.03 4.60 -22.26
CA PHE A 6 -12.29 3.95 -21.92
C PHE A 6 -12.23 3.18 -20.59
N ILE A 7 -11.06 2.66 -20.20
CA ILE A 7 -10.91 1.93 -18.93
C ILE A 7 -11.11 2.90 -17.75
N PHE A 8 -10.50 4.08 -17.80
CA PHE A 8 -10.74 5.11 -16.78
C PHE A 8 -12.17 5.65 -16.79
N ILE A 9 -12.82 5.74 -17.95
CA ILE A 9 -14.22 6.19 -18.05
C ILE A 9 -15.17 5.18 -17.41
N VAL A 10 -14.82 3.89 -17.37
CA VAL A 10 -15.61 2.84 -16.71
C VAL A 10 -15.44 2.86 -15.19
N ASP A 11 -14.26 3.19 -14.67
CA ASP A 11 -14.04 3.28 -13.22
C ASP A 11 -14.80 4.45 -12.57
N ILE A 12 -14.97 5.56 -13.29
CA ILE A 12 -15.68 6.76 -12.81
C ILE A 12 -17.14 6.46 -12.37
N PRO A 13 -18.01 5.87 -13.21
CA PRO A 13 -19.39 5.57 -12.83
C PRO A 13 -19.46 4.51 -11.73
N VAL A 14 -18.55 3.53 -11.71
CA VAL A 14 -18.49 2.54 -10.63
C VAL A 14 -18.12 3.21 -9.31
N GLY A 15 -17.13 4.10 -9.31
CA GLY A 15 -16.73 4.89 -8.15
C GLY A 15 -17.85 5.81 -7.65
N LEU A 16 -18.55 6.49 -8.57
CA LEU A 16 -19.69 7.32 -8.22
C LEU A 16 -20.83 6.50 -7.60
N LEU A 17 -21.13 5.33 -8.16
CA LEU A 17 -22.16 4.44 -7.66
C LEU A 17 -21.79 3.89 -6.26
N ALA A 18 -20.52 3.55 -6.04
CA ALA A 18 -20.02 3.16 -4.72
C ALA A 18 -20.14 4.29 -3.69
N ILE A 19 -19.89 5.55 -4.07
CA ILE A 19 -20.09 6.72 -3.20
C ILE A 19 -21.57 6.87 -2.85
N ILE A 20 -22.45 6.83 -3.84
CA ILE A 20 -23.90 6.96 -3.64
C ILE A 20 -24.41 5.84 -2.71
N LEU A 21 -24.05 4.59 -2.97
CA LEU A 21 -24.41 3.47 -2.11
C LEU A 21 -23.79 3.60 -0.72
N GLY A 22 -22.56 4.10 -0.61
CA GLY A 22 -21.93 4.39 0.67
C GLY A 22 -22.76 5.38 1.50
N PHE A 23 -23.20 6.49 0.90
CA PHE A 23 -24.05 7.47 1.56
C PHE A 23 -25.44 6.96 1.93
N LEU A 24 -26.01 6.04 1.13
CA LEU A 24 -27.35 5.51 1.36
C LEU A 24 -27.39 4.31 2.31
N CYS A 25 -26.39 3.43 2.25
CA CYS A 25 -26.39 2.14 2.93
C CYS A 25 -25.50 2.10 4.17
N ILE A 26 -24.47 2.94 4.29
CA ILE A 26 -23.62 2.96 5.48
C ILE A 26 -24.34 3.79 6.55
N PRO A 27 -24.86 3.15 7.63
CA PRO A 27 -25.42 3.92 8.73
C PRO A 27 -24.32 4.82 9.31
N LEU A 28 -24.65 6.06 9.67
CA LEU A 28 -23.70 6.90 10.40
C LEU A 28 -23.44 6.24 11.75
N LEU A 29 -22.36 5.46 11.84
CA LEU A 29 -21.87 4.97 13.13
C LEU A 29 -21.49 6.20 13.96
N LYS A 30 -22.03 6.29 15.17
CA LYS A 30 -21.60 7.29 16.14
C LYS A 30 -20.08 7.15 16.32
N PRO A 31 -19.29 8.22 16.21
CA PRO A 31 -17.85 8.14 16.39
C PRO A 31 -17.56 7.52 17.76
N THR A 32 -16.87 6.38 17.77
CA THR A 32 -16.47 5.67 19.00
C THR A 32 -15.55 6.54 19.87
N SER A 33 -14.90 7.56 19.28
CA SER A 33 -14.13 8.59 19.97
C SER A 33 -14.36 9.95 19.27
N PRO A 34 -14.81 10.99 19.97
CA PRO A 34 -14.94 12.34 19.41
C PRO A 34 -13.58 13.02 19.11
N SER A 35 -12.46 12.36 19.43
CA SER A 35 -11.11 12.86 19.17
C SER A 35 -10.28 11.91 18.30
N ALA A 36 -10.92 11.11 17.46
CA ALA A 36 -10.24 10.27 16.48
C ALA A 36 -9.42 11.16 15.52
N LYS A 37 -8.14 11.36 15.82
CA LYS A 37 -7.25 12.25 15.06
C LYS A 37 -6.49 11.38 14.07
N LEU A 38 -6.63 11.73 12.79
CA LEU A 38 -5.78 11.18 11.74
C LEU A 38 -4.30 11.32 12.14
N ASP A 39 -3.57 10.20 12.20
CA ASP A 39 -2.13 10.17 12.47
C ASP A 39 -1.35 10.61 11.23
N ILE A 40 -1.42 11.90 10.91
CA ILE A 40 -0.74 12.52 9.76
C ILE A 40 0.78 12.21 9.77
N PRO A 41 1.49 12.28 10.91
CA PRO A 41 2.91 11.91 10.93
C PRO A 41 3.15 10.43 10.64
N GLY A 42 2.27 9.54 11.11
CA GLY A 42 2.30 8.11 10.76
C GLY A 42 2.09 7.88 9.26
N ILE A 43 1.16 8.59 8.64
CA ILE A 43 0.89 8.55 7.20
C ILE A 43 2.12 8.99 6.40
N LEU A 44 2.76 10.10 6.79
CA LEU A 44 3.97 10.60 6.13
C LEU A 44 5.14 9.62 6.24
N LEU A 45 5.36 9.04 7.43
CA LEU A 45 6.40 8.03 7.63
C LEU A 45 6.19 6.79 6.76
N LEU A 46 4.95 6.30 6.67
CA LEU A 46 4.59 5.18 5.81
C LEU A 46 4.80 5.51 4.33
N PHE A 47 4.37 6.70 3.91
CA PHE A 47 4.57 7.17 2.54
C PHE A 47 6.05 7.23 2.17
N ILE A 48 6.90 7.86 3.00
CA ILE A 48 8.34 7.98 2.75
C ILE A 48 9.00 6.59 2.74
N THR A 49 8.58 5.70 3.64
CA THR A 49 9.07 4.31 3.69
C THR A 49 8.80 3.60 2.36
N LEU A 50 7.54 3.62 1.89
CA LEU A 50 7.14 2.97 0.65
C LEU A 50 7.80 3.59 -0.58
N ALA A 51 7.84 4.92 -0.66
CA ALA A 51 8.48 5.63 -1.75
C ALA A 51 9.97 5.29 -1.86
N SER A 52 10.68 5.29 -0.72
CA SER A 52 12.10 4.95 -0.65
C SER A 52 12.35 3.47 -0.99
N LEU A 53 11.47 2.56 -0.53
CA LEU A 53 11.56 1.14 -0.83
C LEU A 53 11.39 0.86 -2.33
N ILE A 54 10.32 1.41 -2.93
CA ILE A 54 10.02 1.24 -4.36
C ILE A 54 11.14 1.83 -5.20
N PHE A 55 11.61 3.04 -4.88
CA PHE A 55 12.70 3.68 -5.59
C PHE A 55 14.01 2.88 -5.47
N GLY A 56 14.34 2.42 -4.27
CA GLY A 56 15.51 1.60 -4.01
C GLY A 56 15.50 0.30 -4.80
N LEU A 57 14.40 -0.45 -4.78
CA LEU A 57 14.26 -1.71 -5.52
C LEU A 57 14.32 -1.52 -7.05
N ASN A 58 13.82 -0.40 -7.58
CA ASN A 58 13.91 -0.13 -9.02
C ASN A 58 15.30 0.34 -9.46
N THR A 59 16.05 1.00 -8.58
CA THR A 59 17.33 1.64 -8.95
C THR A 59 18.54 0.75 -8.68
N ILE A 60 18.41 -0.26 -7.80
CA ILE A 60 19.54 -1.08 -7.35
C ILE A 60 20.18 -1.93 -8.46
N THR A 61 19.44 -2.31 -9.50
CA THR A 61 19.95 -3.07 -10.64
C THR A 61 20.48 -2.18 -11.78
N GLY A 62 20.36 -0.86 -11.64
CA GLY A 62 20.75 0.12 -12.65
C GLY A 62 22.13 0.73 -12.43
N PRO A 63 22.56 1.64 -13.34
CA PRO A 63 23.85 2.33 -13.25
C PRO A 63 24.00 3.20 -11.99
N ASN A 64 22.90 3.52 -11.31
CA ASN A 64 22.86 4.31 -10.08
C ASN A 64 22.65 3.46 -8.82
N ALA A 65 23.17 2.22 -8.80
CA ALA A 65 22.97 1.28 -7.70
C ALA A 65 23.31 1.85 -6.30
N SER A 66 24.28 2.76 -6.20
CA SER A 66 24.63 3.48 -4.97
C SER A 66 23.45 4.27 -4.39
N HIS A 67 22.69 4.98 -5.23
CA HIS A 67 21.48 5.70 -4.84
C HIS A 67 20.37 4.73 -4.42
N GLY A 68 20.27 3.57 -5.09
CA GLY A 68 19.34 2.50 -4.72
C GLY A 68 19.60 1.97 -3.31
N ILE A 69 20.86 1.69 -2.97
CA ILE A 69 21.27 1.24 -1.63
C ILE A 69 20.94 2.30 -0.58
N ILE A 70 21.25 3.57 -0.83
CA ILE A 70 20.92 4.67 0.10
C ILE A 70 19.41 4.74 0.34
N ALA A 71 18.61 4.63 -0.72
CA ALA A 71 17.16 4.64 -0.61
C ALA A 71 16.61 3.43 0.18
N LEU A 72 17.20 2.24 0.01
CA LEU A 72 16.83 1.07 0.82
C LEU A 72 17.19 1.25 2.29
N VAL A 73 18.36 1.80 2.59
CA VAL A 73 18.75 2.13 3.98
C VAL A 73 17.76 3.13 4.59
N LEU A 74 17.40 4.18 3.85
CA LEU A 74 16.38 5.14 4.28
C LEU A 74 15.02 4.45 4.52
N ALA A 75 14.60 3.55 3.62
CA ALA A 75 13.36 2.80 3.79
C ALA A 75 13.36 1.99 5.10
N VAL A 76 14.46 1.32 5.45
CA VAL A 76 14.59 0.59 6.73
C VAL A 76 14.50 1.54 7.92
N ILE A 77 15.18 2.70 7.86
CA ILE A 77 15.15 3.70 8.93
C ILE A 77 13.73 4.25 9.13
N PHE A 78 13.05 4.67 8.06
CA PHE A 78 11.70 5.21 8.15
C PHE A 78 10.67 4.15 8.54
N CYS A 79 10.83 2.90 8.11
CA CYS A 79 10.01 1.78 8.55
C CYS A 79 10.15 1.57 10.07
N PHE A 80 11.38 1.60 10.58
CA PHE A 80 11.61 1.48 12.02
C PHE A 80 10.98 2.64 12.80
N LEU A 81 11.14 3.88 12.33
CA LEU A 81 10.50 5.06 12.94
C LEU A 81 8.97 4.95 12.91
N PHE A 82 8.39 4.47 11.81
CA PHE A 82 6.96 4.20 11.69
C PHE A 82 6.49 3.16 12.72
N LEU A 83 7.19 2.04 12.87
CA LEU A 83 6.84 1.00 13.84
C LEU A 83 6.93 1.48 15.29
N VAL A 84 7.98 2.25 15.62
CA VAL A 84 8.12 2.85 16.96
C VAL A 84 6.98 3.83 17.23
N ARG A 85 6.60 4.63 16.22
CA ARG A 85 5.48 5.57 16.36
C ARG A 85 4.15 4.85 16.49
N GLN A 86 3.87 3.85 15.68
CA GLN A 86 2.66 3.02 15.76
C GLN A 86 2.49 2.40 17.16
N LYS A 87 3.58 1.89 17.75
CA LYS A 87 3.56 1.36 19.12
C LYS A 87 3.29 2.40 20.20
N ARG A 88 3.59 3.67 19.95
CA ARG A 88 3.44 4.78 20.92
C ARG A 88 2.22 5.66 20.65
N SER A 89 1.56 5.51 19.50
CA SER A 89 0.38 6.30 19.14
C SER A 89 -0.83 5.82 19.93
N ALA A 90 -1.63 6.78 20.42
CA ALA A 90 -2.89 6.48 21.09
C ALA A 90 -3.95 5.92 20.12
N GLU A 91 -3.83 6.28 18.84
CA GLU A 91 -4.70 5.80 17.76
C GLU A 91 -3.82 5.32 16.60
N PRO A 92 -3.34 4.06 16.65
CA PRO A 92 -2.49 3.49 15.62
C PRO A 92 -3.27 3.32 14.31
N LEU A 93 -2.68 3.71 13.16
CA LEU A 93 -3.26 3.42 11.85
C LEU A 93 -3.38 1.91 11.60
N MET A 94 -2.52 1.13 12.23
CA MET A 94 -2.51 -0.32 12.11
C MET A 94 -2.30 -0.94 13.48
N ASP A 95 -3.28 -1.70 13.96
CA ASP A 95 -3.13 -2.43 15.20
C ASP A 95 -2.14 -3.59 15.00
N LEU A 96 -0.90 -3.37 15.46
CA LEU A 96 0.17 -4.36 15.39
C LEU A 96 -0.14 -5.64 16.19
N SER A 97 -1.14 -5.61 17.07
CA SER A 97 -1.60 -6.80 17.79
C SER A 97 -2.22 -7.85 16.85
N LEU A 98 -2.77 -7.42 15.71
CA LEU A 98 -3.36 -8.32 14.71
C LEU A 98 -2.32 -9.30 14.16
N PHE A 99 -1.06 -8.88 14.00
CA PHE A 99 0.02 -9.76 13.56
C PHE A 99 0.41 -10.84 14.58
N LYS A 100 -0.02 -10.72 15.85
CA LYS A 100 0.13 -11.82 16.81
C LYS A 100 -0.80 -12.99 16.48
N ASN A 101 -1.91 -12.72 15.78
CA ASN A 101 -2.79 -13.77 15.28
C ASN A 101 -2.09 -14.46 14.09
N ARG A 102 -1.73 -15.73 14.27
CA ARG A 102 -1.08 -16.53 13.23
C ARG A 102 -1.90 -16.56 11.94
N ALA A 103 -3.22 -16.69 12.02
CA ALA A 103 -4.07 -16.73 10.83
C ALA A 103 -3.98 -15.42 10.02
N TYR A 104 -3.99 -14.28 10.71
CA TYR A 104 -3.85 -12.96 10.05
C TYR A 104 -2.47 -12.79 9.42
N SER A 105 -1.41 -13.19 10.11
CA SER A 105 -0.04 -13.13 9.59
C SER A 105 0.18 -14.08 8.40
N PHE A 106 -0.37 -15.30 8.45
CA PHE A 106 -0.33 -16.23 7.33
C PHE A 106 -1.10 -15.70 6.12
N GLN A 107 -2.28 -15.13 6.33
CA GLN A 107 -3.06 -14.53 5.25
C GLN A 107 -2.31 -13.39 4.57
N ASN A 108 -1.67 -12.51 5.34
CA ASN A 108 -0.87 -11.40 4.78
C ASN A 108 0.40 -11.89 4.08
N ALA A 109 1.03 -12.96 4.58
CA ALA A 109 2.17 -13.57 3.91
C ALA A 109 1.77 -14.22 2.59
N ASP A 110 0.65 -14.96 2.59
CA ASP A 110 0.09 -15.62 1.41
C ASP A 110 -0.25 -14.61 0.31
N ILE A 111 -0.98 -13.55 0.64
CA ILE A 111 -1.32 -12.51 -0.34
C ILE A 111 -0.09 -11.80 -0.89
N LEU A 112 0.96 -11.59 -0.06
CA LEU A 112 2.22 -11.01 -0.53
C LEU A 112 2.92 -11.92 -1.54
N ILE A 113 3.01 -13.22 -1.25
CA ILE A 113 3.63 -14.21 -2.15
C ILE A 113 2.85 -14.27 -3.47
N LEU A 114 1.51 -14.35 -3.39
CA LEU A 114 0.64 -14.38 -4.56
C LEU A 114 0.86 -13.14 -5.45
N GLN A 115 0.90 -11.95 -4.84
CA GLN A 115 1.07 -10.70 -5.59
C GLN A 115 2.46 -10.58 -6.24
N LEU A 116 3.52 -11.05 -5.59
CA LEU A 116 4.85 -11.11 -6.19
C LEU A 116 4.86 -12.04 -7.41
N GLY A 117 4.20 -13.20 -7.32
CA GLY A 117 4.05 -14.13 -8.44
C GLY A 117 3.26 -13.51 -9.60
N LEU A 118 2.11 -12.90 -9.31
CA LEU A 118 1.28 -12.24 -10.31
C LEU A 118 1.98 -11.05 -10.97
N ALA A 119 2.76 -10.27 -10.22
CA ALA A 119 3.57 -9.18 -10.78
C ALA A 119 4.56 -9.73 -11.83
N GLY A 120 5.27 -10.82 -11.51
CA GLY A 120 6.19 -11.47 -12.44
C GLY A 120 5.51 -11.98 -13.72
N VAL A 121 4.34 -12.59 -13.59
CA VAL A 121 3.54 -13.05 -14.75
C VAL A 121 3.10 -11.87 -15.62
N ASN A 122 2.58 -10.80 -15.02
CA ASN A 122 2.17 -9.61 -15.75
C ASN A 122 3.33 -8.94 -16.49
N SER A 123 4.53 -8.93 -15.90
CA SER A 123 5.74 -8.44 -16.59
C SER A 123 6.19 -9.38 -17.70
N SER A 124 6.05 -10.70 -17.56
CA SER A 124 6.55 -11.69 -18.53
C SER A 124 5.60 -11.96 -19.70
N CYS A 125 4.28 -11.85 -19.47
CA CYS A 125 3.23 -12.12 -20.44
C CYS A 125 3.40 -11.36 -21.79
N PRO A 126 3.77 -10.07 -21.81
CA PRO A 126 4.02 -9.33 -23.05
C PRO A 126 5.18 -9.89 -23.89
N PHE A 127 6.14 -10.58 -23.27
CA PHE A 127 7.30 -11.15 -23.98
C PHE A 127 6.96 -12.50 -24.62
N ILE A 128 6.10 -13.29 -23.98
CA ILE A 128 5.68 -14.61 -24.48
C ILE A 128 4.77 -14.47 -25.71
N TRP A 129 3.88 -13.48 -25.72
CA TRP A 129 2.98 -13.22 -26.85
C TRP A 129 3.68 -12.66 -28.11
N ARG A 130 4.98 -12.33 -28.00
CA ARG A 130 5.78 -11.79 -29.11
C ARG A 130 6.63 -12.85 -29.84
N LEU A 131 6.62 -14.10 -29.39
CA LEU A 131 7.26 -15.26 -30.02
C LEU A 131 6.21 -16.09 -30.76
#